data_AF-A0A3C0HKJ8-F1
#
_entry.id   AF-A0A3C0HKJ8-F1
#
_cell.length_a   1.000
_cell.length_b   1.000
_cell.length_c   1.000
_cell.angle_alpha   90.00
_cell.angle_beta   90.00
_cell.angle_gamma   90.00
#
_symmetry.space_group_name_H-M   'P 1'
#
loop_
_entity.id
_entity.type
_entity.pdbx_description
1 polymer ?
#
loop_
_entity_poly.entity_id
_entity_poly.type
_entity_poly.pdbx_seq_one_letter_code
_entity_poly.pdbx_strand_id
1 'polypeptide(L)'
;VIGDGAMTAGMAYEALNHAGGMDPEPDVLVVLNDNRMSISENVGGLTTMLGKLMSSETLNAVREGGKKILGDKRKSPAARFVKRWEEHAKGMFVPSTLFEEMGFHYTGPIDGHDLPALLQAMKLLKGKKGPQLLHVITTKGKGYERAEGDQIGYHAVSPFDPDLGVVSKGGAKKPTYTDVFSDWLCDAAAAEPKLLGITPAMREGSGLVRFSKEYPERYFDVAIAEQHAVTLAAGMACEGAKPVVAIYS
;
A
#
# COMPACT_ATOMS: atom_id res chain seq x y z
N VAL A 1 -11.61 7.95 -4.97
CA VAL A 1 -11.08 6.62 -4.62
C VAL A 1 -9.62 6.62 -4.98
N ILE A 2 -8.75 6.16 -4.08
CA ILE A 2 -7.29 6.17 -4.25
C ILE A 2 -6.73 4.83 -3.78
N GLY A 3 -5.77 4.27 -4.50
CA GLY A 3 -5.08 3.06 -4.07
C GLY A 3 -4.03 3.35 -2.99
N ASP A 4 -3.69 2.36 -2.17
CA ASP A 4 -2.63 2.45 -1.17
C ASP A 4 -1.26 2.76 -1.77
N GLY A 5 -0.95 2.25 -2.96
CA GLY A 5 0.25 2.63 -3.72
C GLY A 5 0.26 4.11 -4.10
N ALA A 6 -0.86 4.62 -4.62
CA ALA A 6 -0.99 6.03 -5.01
C ALA A 6 -0.97 6.99 -3.81
N MET A 7 -1.28 6.51 -2.61
CA MET A 7 -1.19 7.30 -1.37
C MET A 7 0.27 7.62 -0.98
N THR A 8 1.25 6.92 -1.55
CA THR A 8 2.68 7.24 -1.35
C THR A 8 3.13 8.46 -2.13
N ALA A 9 2.34 8.92 -3.11
CA ALA A 9 2.68 10.07 -3.93
C ALA A 9 2.62 11.38 -3.14
N GLY A 10 3.62 12.24 -3.37
CA GLY A 10 3.72 13.56 -2.71
C GLY A 10 2.45 14.38 -2.87
N MET A 11 1.90 14.47 -4.09
CA MET A 11 0.66 15.21 -4.34
C MET A 11 -0.55 14.66 -3.57
N ALA A 12 -0.62 13.35 -3.32
CA ALA A 12 -1.70 12.78 -2.52
C ALA A 12 -1.60 13.26 -1.06
N TYR A 13 -0.39 13.22 -0.50
CA TYR A 13 -0.13 13.70 0.86
C TYR A 13 -0.38 15.21 0.99
N GLU A 14 0.12 16.01 0.04
CA GLU A 14 -0.10 17.46 -0.02
C GLU A 14 -1.59 17.81 -0.12
N ALA A 15 -2.34 17.09 -0.95
CA ALA A 15 -3.79 17.31 -1.10
C ALA A 15 -4.57 16.95 0.17
N LEU A 16 -4.23 15.85 0.84
CA LEU A 16 -4.80 15.50 2.13
C LEU A 16 -4.49 16.58 3.16
N ASN A 17 -3.22 16.97 3.28
CA ASN A 17 -2.79 17.99 4.24
C ASN A 17 -3.51 19.33 4.00
N HIS A 18 -3.67 19.72 2.74
CA HIS A 18 -4.42 20.92 2.37
C HIS A 18 -5.89 20.79 2.74
N ALA A 19 -6.56 19.70 2.34
CA ALA A 19 -8.00 19.51 2.58
C ALA A 19 -8.36 19.49 4.07
N GLY A 20 -7.53 18.87 4.91
CA GLY A 20 -7.76 18.84 6.35
C GLY A 20 -7.42 20.13 7.10
N GLY A 21 -6.66 21.04 6.48
CA GLY A 21 -6.34 22.36 7.03
C GLY A 21 -7.22 23.50 6.50
N MET A 22 -8.20 23.22 5.64
CA MET A 22 -9.09 24.23 5.04
C MET A 22 -10.16 24.72 6.03
N ASP A 23 -10.44 26.02 5.99
CA ASP A 23 -11.59 26.66 6.65
C ASP A 23 -12.33 27.55 5.62
N PRO A 24 -13.60 27.26 5.27
CA PRO A 24 -14.42 26.17 5.80
C PRO A 24 -13.94 24.79 5.36
N GLU A 25 -14.18 23.79 6.21
CA GLU A 25 -13.87 22.39 5.93
C GLU A 25 -14.57 21.90 4.66
N PRO A 26 -13.86 21.21 3.74
CA PRO A 26 -14.47 20.66 2.54
C PRO A 26 -15.24 19.37 2.85
N ASP A 27 -16.44 19.25 2.29
CA ASP A 27 -17.20 18.01 2.30
C ASP A 27 -16.63 17.03 1.26
N VAL A 28 -15.61 16.25 1.64
CA VAL A 28 -14.94 15.28 0.78
C VAL A 28 -14.88 13.89 1.40
N LEU A 29 -15.14 12.85 0.61
CA LEU A 29 -14.94 11.45 0.99
C LEU A 29 -13.80 10.84 0.18
N VAL A 30 -12.70 10.54 0.85
CA VAL A 30 -11.58 9.77 0.32
C VAL A 30 -11.81 8.30 0.63
N VAL A 31 -11.96 7.48 -0.40
CA VAL A 31 -11.98 6.01 -0.25
C VAL A 31 -10.60 5.48 -0.57
N LEU A 32 -9.89 4.99 0.45
CA LEU A 32 -8.60 4.32 0.35
C LEU A 32 -8.85 2.83 0.07
N ASN A 33 -8.48 2.39 -1.14
CA ASN A 33 -8.49 1.00 -1.54
C ASN A 33 -7.11 0.38 -1.28
N ASP A 34 -6.96 -0.30 -0.14
CA ASP A 34 -5.73 -1.00 0.25
C ASP A 34 -5.80 -2.45 -0.20
N ASN A 35 -4.95 -2.81 -1.16
CA ASN A 35 -4.71 -4.21 -1.57
C ASN A 35 -3.25 -4.63 -1.37
N ARG A 36 -2.44 -3.80 -0.70
CA ARG A 36 -1.01 -3.98 -0.41
C ARG A 36 -0.08 -3.99 -1.63
N MET A 37 -0.58 -3.61 -2.82
CA MET A 37 0.18 -3.65 -4.07
C MET A 37 0.14 -2.30 -4.80
N SER A 38 1.27 -1.94 -5.43
CA SER A 38 1.34 -1.00 -6.56
C SER A 38 1.33 -1.83 -7.85
N ILE A 39 2.38 -1.73 -8.67
CA ILE A 39 2.69 -2.75 -9.69
C ILE A 39 3.34 -3.93 -8.97
N SER A 40 4.50 -3.69 -8.38
CA SER A 40 5.15 -4.54 -7.38
C SER A 40 4.46 -4.40 -6.02
N GLU A 41 4.96 -5.12 -5.02
CA GLU A 41 4.56 -4.95 -3.63
C GLU A 41 4.76 -3.50 -3.16
N ASN A 42 3.85 -2.97 -2.35
CA ASN A 42 4.01 -1.62 -1.81
C ASN A 42 5.19 -1.50 -0.84
N VAL A 43 5.89 -0.38 -0.91
CA VAL A 43 7.03 -0.05 -0.05
C VAL A 43 6.78 1.25 0.72
N GLY A 44 7.45 1.40 1.87
CA GLY A 44 7.47 2.65 2.63
C GLY A 44 6.76 2.60 4.00
N GLY A 45 6.92 3.70 4.73
CA GLY A 45 6.41 3.84 6.10
C GLY A 45 4.88 3.83 6.19
N LEU A 46 4.20 4.40 5.19
CA LEU A 46 2.73 4.43 5.14
C LEU A 46 2.15 3.01 5.00
N THR A 47 2.69 2.19 4.10
CA THR A 47 2.29 0.78 3.95
C THR A 47 2.52 0.00 5.24
N THR A 48 3.65 0.24 5.93
CA THR A 48 3.92 -0.36 7.25
C THR A 48 2.89 0.07 8.30
N MET A 49 2.49 1.34 8.32
CA MET A 49 1.45 1.84 9.21
C MET A 49 0.09 1.17 8.94
N LEU A 50 -0.36 1.14 7.68
CA LEU A 50 -1.62 0.50 7.27
C LEU A 50 -1.63 -0.99 7.63
N GLY A 51 -0.51 -1.69 7.43
CA GLY A 51 -0.33 -3.08 7.83
C GLY A 51 -0.48 -3.31 9.34
N LYS A 52 0.06 -2.40 10.17
CA LYS A 52 -0.09 -2.47 11.64
C LYS A 52 -1.54 -2.28 12.06
N LEU A 53 -2.27 -1.34 11.47
CA LEU A 53 -3.69 -1.09 11.78
C LEU A 53 -4.55 -2.35 11.55
N MET A 54 -4.30 -3.08 10.45
CA MET A 54 -4.97 -4.36 10.21
C MET A 54 -4.59 -5.46 11.21
N SER A 55 -3.32 -5.52 11.61
CA SER A 55 -2.86 -6.52 12.58
C SER A 55 -3.48 -6.34 13.96
N SER A 56 -3.71 -5.09 14.39
CA SER A 56 -4.37 -4.79 15.66
C SER A 56 -5.84 -5.20 15.67
N GLU A 57 -6.57 -5.02 14.57
CA GLU A 57 -7.97 -5.46 14.47
C GLU A 57 -8.10 -6.98 14.39
N THR A 58 -7.23 -7.65 13.63
CA THR A 58 -7.21 -9.12 13.59
C THR A 58 -6.84 -9.74 14.92
N LEU A 59 -5.90 -9.16 15.68
CA LEU A 59 -5.62 -9.57 17.06
C LEU A 59 -6.83 -9.38 17.97
N ASN A 60 -7.58 -8.28 17.80
CA ASN A 60 -8.80 -8.02 18.56
C ASN A 60 -9.93 -9.00 18.19
N ALA A 61 -10.12 -9.30 16.90
CA ALA A 61 -11.10 -10.28 16.43
C ALA A 61 -10.77 -11.72 16.91
N VAL A 62 -9.49 -12.11 16.92
CA VAL A 62 -9.04 -13.40 17.49
C VAL A 62 -9.25 -13.44 19.00
N ARG A 63 -9.00 -12.34 19.72
CA ARG A 63 -9.31 -12.23 21.16
C ARG A 63 -10.80 -12.36 21.45
N GLU A 64 -11.65 -11.77 20.62
CA GLU A 64 -13.11 -11.91 20.74
C GLU A 64 -13.60 -13.32 20.36
N GLY A 65 -12.99 -13.96 19.36
CA GLY A 65 -13.23 -15.36 19.02
C GLY A 65 -12.81 -16.32 20.15
N GLY A 66 -11.70 -16.04 20.83
CA GLY A 66 -11.25 -16.77 22.02
C GLY A 66 -12.21 -16.65 23.20
N LYS A 67 -12.87 -15.50 23.38
CA LYS A 67 -13.94 -15.33 24.39
C LYS A 67 -15.17 -16.21 24.10
N LYS A 68 -15.43 -16.59 22.84
CA LYS A 68 -16.49 -17.55 22.49
C LYS A 68 -16.13 -19.01 22.81
N ILE A 69 -14.82 -19.34 22.84
CA ILE A 69 -14.32 -20.68 23.17
C ILE A 69 -14.16 -20.86 24.69
N LEU A 70 -13.91 -19.78 25.43
CA LEU A 70 -13.99 -19.76 26.89
C LEU A 70 -15.46 -19.66 27.33
N GLY A 71 -16.07 -20.84 27.47
CA GLY A 71 -17.46 -21.03 27.88
C GLY A 71 -17.93 -20.11 29.02
N ASP A 72 -19.21 -19.79 28.94
CA ASP A 72 -20.01 -18.89 29.77
C ASP A 72 -19.61 -18.87 31.27
N LYS A 73 -18.69 -17.96 31.64
CA LYS A 73 -18.41 -17.61 33.05
C LYS A 73 -18.93 -16.20 33.39
N ARG A 74 -20.16 -15.89 32.96
CA ARG A 74 -20.91 -14.67 33.29
C ARG A 74 -21.16 -14.41 34.80
N LYS A 75 -20.65 -15.24 35.72
CA LYS A 75 -20.82 -15.10 37.17
C LYS A 75 -19.53 -15.04 38.00
N SER A 76 -18.36 -14.88 37.39
CA SER A 76 -17.10 -14.75 38.13
C SER A 76 -16.77 -13.27 38.46
N PRO A 77 -16.25 -12.95 39.67
CA PRO A 77 -15.71 -11.62 40.00
C PRO A 77 -14.67 -11.11 38.99
N ALA A 78 -13.95 -12.02 38.33
CA ALA A 78 -12.99 -11.68 37.27
C ALA A 78 -13.66 -11.12 36.01
N ALA A 79 -14.87 -11.57 35.66
CA ALA A 79 -15.60 -11.07 34.49
C ALA A 79 -16.03 -9.60 34.68
N ARG A 80 -16.35 -9.20 35.92
CA ARG A 80 -16.63 -7.79 36.26
C ARG A 80 -15.37 -6.93 36.22
N PHE A 81 -14.22 -7.48 36.62
CA PHE A 81 -12.94 -6.78 36.54
C PHE A 81 -12.50 -6.55 35.09
N VAL A 82 -12.66 -7.55 34.22
CA VAL A 82 -12.40 -7.45 32.77
C VAL A 82 -13.35 -6.44 32.12
N LYS A 83 -14.65 -6.45 32.45
CA LYS A 83 -15.61 -5.48 31.92
C LYS A 83 -15.28 -4.04 32.33
N ARG A 84 -14.86 -3.83 33.58
CA ARG A 84 -14.41 -2.52 34.07
C ARG A 84 -13.10 -2.07 33.41
N TRP A 85 -12.18 -3.01 33.15
CA TRP A 85 -10.95 -2.74 32.41
C TRP A 85 -11.22 -2.39 30.95
N GLU A 86 -12.16 -3.07 30.28
CA GLU A 86 -12.60 -2.71 28.92
C GLU A 86 -13.28 -1.34 28.89
N GLU A 87 -14.10 -1.01 29.88
CA GLU A 87 -14.74 0.31 30.00
C GLU A 87 -13.71 1.41 30.28
N HIS A 88 -12.65 1.14 31.06
CA HIS A 88 -11.54 2.08 31.27
C HIS A 88 -10.55 2.14 30.09
N ALA A 89 -10.36 1.06 29.35
CA ALA A 89 -9.54 1.04 28.14
C ALA A 89 -10.20 1.76 26.97
N LYS A 90 -11.55 1.76 26.89
CA LYS A 90 -12.30 2.60 25.94
C LYS A 90 -12.12 4.10 26.17
N GLY A 91 -11.64 4.51 27.35
CA GLY A 91 -11.29 5.90 27.68
C GLY A 91 -9.79 6.22 27.59
N MET A 92 -8.93 5.25 27.25
CA MET A 92 -7.51 5.48 27.01
C MET A 92 -7.28 5.69 25.52
N PHE A 93 -6.82 6.91 25.16
CA PHE A 93 -6.17 7.28 23.90
C PHE A 93 -6.14 6.14 22.86
N VAL A 94 -7.15 6.10 21.99
CA VAL A 94 -6.97 5.40 20.71
C VAL A 94 -5.90 6.20 20.00
N PRO A 95 -4.75 5.61 19.62
CA PRO A 95 -3.76 6.32 18.83
C PRO A 95 -4.47 6.85 17.59
N SER A 96 -4.48 8.17 17.44
CA SER A 96 -4.97 8.84 16.25
C SER A 96 -4.20 8.28 15.05
N THR A 97 -4.93 7.90 14.02
CA THR A 97 -4.32 7.57 12.74
C THR A 97 -3.64 8.82 12.18
N LEU A 98 -2.63 8.63 11.31
CA LEU A 98 -2.03 9.74 10.57
C LEU A 98 -3.09 10.63 9.91
N PHE A 99 -4.17 10.03 9.40
CA PHE A 99 -5.25 10.75 8.74
C PHE A 99 -6.07 11.62 9.70
N GLU A 100 -6.32 11.13 10.92
CA GLU A 100 -7.00 11.93 11.96
C GLU A 100 -6.14 13.12 12.40
N GLU A 101 -4.83 12.94 12.53
CA GLU A 101 -3.90 14.06 12.78
C GLU A 101 -3.84 15.05 11.61
N MET A 102 -4.12 14.60 10.38
CA MET A 102 -4.26 15.45 9.20
C MET A 102 -5.65 16.08 9.07
N GLY A 103 -6.56 15.92 10.03
CA GLY A 103 -7.89 16.54 10.01
C GLY A 103 -8.98 15.72 9.30
N PHE A 104 -8.74 14.44 9.02
CA PHE A 104 -9.77 13.55 8.44
C PHE A 104 -10.47 12.71 9.49
N HIS A 105 -11.77 12.54 9.34
CA HIS A 105 -12.52 11.52 10.06
C HIS A 105 -12.27 10.15 9.43
N TYR A 106 -11.55 9.29 10.14
CA TYR A 106 -11.18 7.97 9.67
C TYR A 106 -12.27 6.91 9.99
N THR A 107 -12.61 6.08 9.01
CA THR A 107 -13.53 4.93 9.14
C THR A 107 -12.94 3.70 8.48
N GLY A 108 -12.90 2.57 9.20
CA GLY A 108 -12.38 1.30 8.71
C GLY A 108 -11.15 0.82 9.51
N PRO A 109 -10.37 -0.15 9.00
CA PRO A 109 -10.58 -0.82 7.72
C PRO A 109 -11.88 -1.65 7.67
N ILE A 110 -12.50 -1.76 6.49
CA ILE A 110 -13.62 -2.70 6.24
C ILE A 110 -13.29 -3.63 5.07
N ASP A 111 -13.93 -4.80 5.03
CA ASP A 111 -13.82 -5.71 3.89
C ASP A 111 -14.50 -5.10 2.66
N GLY A 112 -13.73 -4.82 1.62
CA GLY A 112 -14.20 -4.28 0.35
C GLY A 112 -14.95 -5.28 -0.52
N HIS A 113 -14.92 -6.57 -0.17
CA HIS A 113 -15.67 -7.62 -0.86
C HIS A 113 -17.03 -7.91 -0.20
N ASP A 114 -17.29 -7.34 0.98
CA ASP A 114 -18.62 -7.34 1.60
C ASP A 114 -19.43 -6.13 1.09
N LEU A 115 -20.12 -6.33 -0.04
CA LEU A 115 -20.92 -5.28 -0.67
C LEU A 115 -22.01 -4.69 0.26
N PRO A 116 -22.80 -5.48 1.02
CA PRO A 116 -23.71 -4.95 2.03
C PRO A 116 -23.04 -4.03 3.05
N ALA A 117 -21.91 -4.44 3.64
CA ALA A 117 -21.18 -3.63 4.63
C ALA A 117 -20.62 -2.34 4.00
N LEU A 118 -20.06 -2.43 2.80
CA LEU A 118 -19.54 -1.29 2.05
C LEU A 118 -20.66 -0.27 1.73
N LEU A 119 -21.81 -0.74 1.26
CA LEU A 119 -22.97 0.12 0.99
C LEU A 119 -23.48 0.80 2.26
N GLN A 120 -23.47 0.10 3.40
CA GLN A 120 -23.85 0.67 4.69
C GLN A 120 -22.89 1.78 5.11
N ALA A 121 -21.57 1.53 5.05
CA ALA A 121 -20.54 2.51 5.38
C ALA A 121 -20.63 3.75 4.47
N MET A 122 -20.75 3.56 3.16
CA MET A 122 -20.89 4.68 2.21
C MET A 122 -22.16 5.50 2.44
N LYS A 123 -23.30 4.87 2.77
CA LYS A 123 -24.54 5.58 3.12
C LYS A 123 -24.38 6.42 4.38
N LEU A 124 -23.69 5.90 5.39
CA LEU A 124 -23.40 6.63 6.63
C LEU A 124 -22.54 7.86 6.36
N LEU A 125 -21.47 7.69 5.59
CA LEU A 125 -20.49 8.76 5.32
C LEU A 125 -21.03 9.84 4.37
N LYS A 126 -21.94 9.49 3.46
CA LYS A 126 -22.58 10.46 2.54
C LYS A 126 -23.28 11.61 3.26
N GLY A 127 -23.77 11.39 4.48
CA GLY A 127 -24.44 12.42 5.29
C GLY A 127 -23.52 13.21 6.21
N LYS A 128 -22.22 12.91 6.24
CA LYS A 128 -21.25 13.57 7.13
C LYS A 128 -20.69 14.84 6.48
N LYS A 129 -20.32 15.79 7.34
CA LYS A 129 -19.66 17.03 6.97
C LYS A 129 -18.15 16.93 7.23
N GLY A 130 -17.38 17.74 6.51
CA GLY A 130 -15.93 17.79 6.62
C GLY A 130 -15.22 16.57 6.00
N PRO A 131 -13.88 16.53 6.04
CA PRO A 131 -13.09 15.52 5.36
C PRO A 131 -13.27 14.13 5.98
N GLN A 132 -13.69 13.16 5.18
CA GLN A 132 -13.89 11.76 5.57
C GLN A 132 -12.89 10.87 4.84
N LEU A 133 -12.34 9.87 5.54
CA LEU A 133 -11.55 8.81 4.94
C LEU A 133 -12.14 7.44 5.27
N LEU A 134 -12.54 6.70 4.24
CA LEU A 134 -12.98 5.30 4.33
C LEU A 134 -11.86 4.38 3.87
N HIS A 135 -11.33 3.57 4.77
CA HIS A 135 -10.32 2.57 4.46
C HIS A 135 -10.99 1.22 4.14
N VAL A 136 -10.75 0.73 2.93
CA VAL A 136 -11.33 -0.48 2.37
C VAL A 136 -10.21 -1.45 1.99
N ILE A 137 -10.29 -2.68 2.49
CA ILE A 137 -9.34 -3.74 2.16
C ILE A 137 -9.87 -4.55 0.99
N THR A 138 -9.05 -4.73 -0.04
CA THR A 138 -9.41 -5.57 -1.20
C THR A 138 -8.30 -6.56 -1.54
N THR A 139 -8.54 -7.34 -2.60
CA THR A 139 -7.57 -8.29 -3.16
C THR A 139 -7.39 -7.92 -4.62
N LYS A 140 -6.17 -7.56 -5.01
CA LYS A 140 -5.87 -7.27 -6.42
C LYS A 140 -6.11 -8.54 -7.24
N GLY A 141 -6.86 -8.41 -8.34
CA GLY A 141 -7.27 -9.55 -9.16
C GLY A 141 -8.45 -10.37 -8.62
N LYS A 142 -9.17 -9.89 -7.59
CA LYS A 142 -10.28 -10.64 -6.97
C LYS A 142 -11.26 -11.21 -7.99
N GLY A 143 -11.61 -12.48 -7.83
CA GLY A 143 -12.56 -13.19 -8.68
C GLY A 143 -11.91 -13.92 -9.85
N TYR A 144 -10.59 -13.79 -10.02
CA TYR A 144 -9.83 -14.55 -10.99
C TYR A 144 -8.59 -15.16 -10.35
N GLU A 145 -8.66 -16.45 -10.00
CA GLU A 145 -7.66 -17.16 -9.18
C GLU A 145 -6.22 -16.99 -9.69
N ARG A 146 -6.02 -16.99 -11.02
CA ARG A 146 -4.67 -16.80 -11.59
C ARG A 146 -4.11 -15.40 -11.34
N ALA A 147 -4.96 -14.36 -11.38
CA ALA A 147 -4.53 -13.00 -11.06
C ALA A 147 -4.39 -12.76 -9.56
N GLU A 148 -5.19 -13.44 -8.72
CA GLU A 148 -4.97 -13.42 -7.26
C GLU A 148 -3.63 -14.07 -6.89
N GLY A 149 -3.22 -15.12 -7.61
CA GLY A 149 -1.95 -15.83 -7.40
C GLY A 149 -0.71 -15.15 -8.00
N ASP A 150 -0.87 -14.34 -9.07
CA ASP A 150 0.21 -13.59 -9.73
C ASP A 150 -0.21 -12.14 -10.04
N GLN A 151 -0.34 -11.34 -8.98
CA GLN A 151 -0.82 -9.97 -9.06
C GLN A 151 0.11 -9.01 -9.84
N ILE A 152 1.40 -9.35 -9.94
CA ILE A 152 2.40 -8.58 -10.68
C ILE A 152 2.29 -8.94 -12.17
N GLY A 153 2.34 -10.23 -12.51
CA GLY A 153 2.26 -10.70 -13.89
C GLY A 153 0.93 -10.36 -14.56
N TYR A 154 -0.16 -10.31 -13.80
CA TYR A 154 -1.49 -9.92 -14.29
C TYR A 154 -1.78 -8.41 -14.27
N HIS A 155 -0.87 -7.56 -13.78
CA HIS A 155 -1.12 -6.12 -13.66
C HIS A 155 -1.31 -5.43 -15.02
N ALA A 156 -0.52 -5.82 -16.03
CA ALA A 156 -0.55 -5.23 -17.37
C ALA A 156 -0.37 -6.32 -18.43
N VAL A 157 -1.45 -7.02 -18.74
CA VAL A 157 -1.45 -8.14 -19.70
C VAL A 157 -2.11 -7.74 -21.01
N SER A 158 -1.60 -8.27 -22.11
CA SER A 158 -2.28 -8.21 -23.40
C SER A 158 -3.57 -9.03 -23.37
N PRO A 159 -4.53 -8.79 -24.28
CA PRO A 159 -5.73 -9.61 -24.38
C PRO A 159 -5.39 -11.10 -24.37
N PHE A 160 -6.03 -11.83 -23.46
CA PHE A 160 -5.81 -13.24 -23.21
C PHE A 160 -7.16 -13.94 -23.03
N ASP A 161 -7.17 -15.25 -23.19
CA ASP A 161 -8.35 -16.07 -22.92
C ASP A 161 -8.47 -16.29 -21.40
N PRO A 162 -9.56 -15.86 -20.72
CA PRO A 162 -9.72 -16.02 -19.28
C PRO A 162 -9.62 -17.48 -18.81
N ASP A 163 -10.08 -18.44 -19.61
CA ASP A 163 -10.07 -19.87 -19.26
C ASP A 163 -8.64 -20.44 -19.33
N LEU A 164 -7.81 -19.92 -20.23
CA LEU A 164 -6.41 -20.36 -20.42
C LEU A 164 -5.39 -19.53 -19.62
N GLY A 165 -5.71 -18.27 -19.31
CA GLY A 165 -4.83 -17.33 -18.64
C GLY A 165 -3.81 -16.70 -19.58
N VAL A 166 -2.81 -16.04 -19.00
CA VAL A 166 -1.78 -15.35 -19.78
C VAL A 166 -0.77 -16.38 -20.24
N VAL A 167 -0.89 -16.80 -21.50
CA VAL A 167 0.01 -17.77 -22.11
C VAL A 167 1.14 -17.02 -22.80
N SER A 168 2.39 -17.37 -22.47
CA SER A 168 3.55 -16.84 -23.18
C SER A 168 3.52 -17.32 -24.63
N LYS A 169 3.53 -16.38 -25.59
CA LYS A 169 3.76 -16.75 -27.00
C LYS A 169 5.17 -17.34 -27.13
N GLY A 170 5.25 -18.61 -27.54
CA GLY A 170 6.52 -19.30 -27.78
C GLY A 170 7.28 -18.67 -28.96
N GLY A 171 8.59 -18.48 -28.78
CA GLY A 171 9.50 -17.93 -29.80
C GLY A 171 10.67 -17.18 -29.17
N ALA A 172 11.81 -17.15 -29.87
CA ALA A 172 12.94 -16.32 -29.46
C ALA A 172 12.55 -14.84 -29.53
N LYS A 173 12.38 -14.19 -28.38
CA LYS A 173 12.14 -12.75 -28.33
C LYS A 173 13.45 -12.02 -28.62
N LYS A 174 13.40 -11.03 -29.51
CA LYS A 174 14.48 -10.06 -29.62
C LYS A 174 14.57 -9.30 -28.29
N PRO A 175 15.78 -8.94 -27.83
CA PRO A 175 15.92 -8.15 -26.62
C PRO A 175 15.19 -6.82 -26.77
N THR A 176 14.45 -6.45 -25.73
CA THR A 176 13.82 -5.14 -25.60
C THR A 176 14.85 -4.10 -25.14
N TYR A 177 14.52 -2.80 -25.26
CA TYR A 177 15.36 -1.76 -24.67
C TYR A 177 15.50 -1.92 -23.16
N THR A 178 14.46 -2.40 -22.47
CA THR A 178 14.48 -2.72 -21.05
C THR A 178 15.48 -3.84 -20.74
N ASP A 179 15.55 -4.89 -21.57
CA ASP A 179 16.52 -5.98 -21.38
C ASP A 179 17.96 -5.45 -21.52
N VAL A 180 18.23 -4.66 -22.56
CA VAL A 180 19.56 -4.07 -22.79
C VAL A 180 19.97 -3.13 -21.65
N PHE A 181 19.04 -2.30 -21.16
CA PHE A 181 19.27 -1.43 -20.02
C PHE A 181 19.54 -2.22 -18.73
N SER A 182 18.75 -3.27 -18.46
CA SER A 182 18.93 -4.14 -17.30
C SER A 182 20.32 -4.78 -17.27
N ASP A 183 20.76 -5.32 -18.40
CA ASP A 183 22.09 -5.94 -18.51
C ASP A 183 23.20 -4.91 -18.28
N TRP A 184 23.12 -3.75 -18.94
CA TRP A 184 24.06 -2.66 -18.73
C TRP A 184 24.11 -2.20 -17.27
N LEU A 185 22.97 -2.05 -16.61
CA LEU A 185 22.90 -1.55 -15.24
C LEU A 185 23.62 -2.51 -14.28
N CYS A 186 23.40 -3.83 -14.43
CA CYS A 186 24.06 -4.83 -13.59
C CYS A 186 25.57 -4.93 -13.87
N ASP A 187 25.97 -4.87 -15.14
CA ASP A 187 27.38 -4.92 -15.54
C ASP A 187 28.13 -3.66 -15.07
N ALA A 188 27.51 -2.49 -15.21
CA ALA A 188 28.05 -1.23 -14.71
C ALA A 188 28.19 -1.26 -13.19
N ALA A 189 27.22 -1.82 -12.47
CA ALA A 189 27.26 -1.93 -11.02
C ALA A 189 28.33 -2.92 -10.52
N ALA A 190 28.66 -3.95 -11.31
CA ALA A 190 29.76 -4.86 -11.01
C ALA A 190 31.12 -4.13 -11.08
N ALA A 191 31.28 -3.23 -12.04
CA ALA A 191 32.51 -2.46 -12.23
C ALA A 191 32.60 -1.21 -11.34
N GLU A 192 31.45 -0.65 -10.92
CA GLU A 192 31.36 0.59 -10.17
C GLU A 192 30.65 0.39 -8.83
N PRO A 193 31.40 0.29 -7.70
CA PRO A 193 30.81 0.10 -6.37
C PRO A 193 29.85 1.22 -5.96
N LYS A 194 30.04 2.45 -6.45
CA LYS A 194 29.22 3.61 -6.08
C LYS A 194 27.93 3.76 -6.91
N LEU A 195 27.68 2.87 -7.87
CA LEU A 195 26.46 2.92 -8.68
C LEU A 195 25.25 2.52 -7.83
N LEU A 196 24.19 3.31 -7.89
CA LEU A 196 22.92 3.06 -7.20
C LEU A 196 21.78 3.04 -8.23
N GLY A 197 20.86 2.09 -8.10
CA GLY A 197 19.67 1.98 -8.94
C GLY A 197 18.44 2.49 -8.20
N ILE A 198 17.71 3.44 -8.81
CA ILE A 198 16.53 4.07 -8.20
C ILE A 198 15.35 3.92 -9.15
N THR A 199 14.19 3.52 -8.64
CA THR A 199 12.94 3.48 -9.42
C THR A 199 11.74 3.94 -8.59
N PRO A 200 10.78 4.67 -9.17
CA PRO A 200 9.53 5.01 -8.51
C PRO A 200 8.47 3.94 -8.78
N ALA A 201 8.42 2.86 -7.99
CA ALA A 201 7.45 1.74 -8.10
C ALA A 201 7.42 0.99 -9.45
N MET A 202 8.46 1.13 -10.29
CA MET A 202 8.51 0.55 -11.64
C MET A 202 9.60 -0.53 -11.77
N ARG A 203 9.81 -1.35 -10.73
CA ARG A 203 10.85 -2.40 -10.71
C ARG A 203 10.80 -3.32 -11.92
N GLU A 204 9.64 -3.90 -12.21
CA GLU A 204 9.46 -4.83 -13.33
C GLU A 204 9.51 -4.10 -14.68
N GLY A 205 8.76 -2.99 -14.81
CA GLY A 205 8.64 -2.24 -16.07
C GLY A 205 9.95 -1.61 -16.54
N SER A 206 10.80 -1.20 -15.59
CA SER A 206 12.09 -0.55 -15.87
C SER A 206 13.26 -1.53 -15.90
N GLY A 207 13.04 -2.84 -15.71
CA GLY A 207 14.08 -3.85 -15.81
C GLY A 207 15.02 -3.92 -14.60
N LEU A 208 14.58 -3.54 -13.40
CA LEU A 208 15.43 -3.54 -12.20
C LEU A 208 15.33 -4.85 -11.39
N VAL A 209 14.55 -5.84 -11.84
CA VAL A 209 14.34 -7.10 -11.09
C VAL A 209 15.65 -7.85 -10.81
N ARG A 210 16.56 -7.91 -11.79
CA ARG A 210 17.87 -8.55 -11.61
C ARG A 210 18.75 -7.73 -10.67
N PHE A 211 18.82 -6.41 -10.92
CA PHE A 211 19.59 -5.47 -10.11
C PHE A 211 19.17 -5.49 -8.63
N SER A 212 17.87 -5.51 -8.33
CA SER A 212 17.36 -5.53 -6.95
C SER A 212 17.72 -6.81 -6.20
N LYS A 213 17.99 -7.91 -6.91
CA LYS A 213 18.38 -9.19 -6.31
C LYS A 213 19.90 -9.32 -6.15
N GLU A 214 20.65 -8.87 -7.15
CA GLU A 214 22.13 -8.93 -7.14
C GLU A 214 22.74 -7.84 -6.25
N TYR A 215 22.10 -6.66 -6.18
CA TYR A 215 22.61 -5.49 -5.46
C TYR A 215 21.53 -4.86 -4.57
N PRO A 216 20.96 -5.61 -3.61
CA PRO A 216 19.84 -5.15 -2.78
C PRO A 216 20.17 -3.88 -1.99
N GLU A 217 21.39 -3.77 -1.46
CA GLU A 217 21.86 -2.59 -0.70
C GLU A 217 22.07 -1.33 -1.58
N ARG A 218 22.01 -1.48 -2.90
CA ARG A 218 22.21 -0.40 -3.88
C ARG A 218 20.94 -0.11 -4.69
N TYR A 219 19.85 -0.79 -4.37
CA TYR A 219 18.55 -0.65 -5.02
C TYR A 219 17.59 0.15 -4.13
N PHE A 220 16.97 1.18 -4.69
CA PHE A 220 16.01 2.03 -4.00
C PHE A 220 14.70 2.10 -4.79
N ASP A 221 13.63 1.59 -4.18
CA ASP A 221 12.27 1.82 -4.64
C ASP A 221 11.65 2.93 -3.79
N VAL A 222 11.31 4.05 -4.42
CA VAL A 222 10.75 5.21 -3.73
C VAL A 222 9.22 5.24 -3.75
N ALA A 223 8.58 4.11 -4.07
CA ALA A 223 7.14 4.03 -4.32
C ALA A 223 6.70 4.98 -5.45
N ILE A 224 5.45 5.42 -5.49
CA ILE A 224 4.92 6.29 -6.55
C ILE A 224 5.31 7.75 -6.27
N ALA A 225 6.61 8.05 -6.28
CA ALA A 225 7.15 9.36 -5.91
C ALA A 225 8.31 9.79 -6.82
N GLU A 226 8.02 10.09 -8.08
CA GLU A 226 8.99 10.50 -9.11
C GLU A 226 9.78 11.75 -8.70
N GLN A 227 9.11 12.73 -8.09
CA GLN A 227 9.74 13.94 -7.56
C GLN A 227 10.80 13.60 -6.49
N HIS A 228 10.49 12.63 -5.62
CA HIS A 228 11.42 12.14 -4.62
C HIS A 228 12.55 11.33 -5.26
N ALA A 229 12.28 10.49 -6.26
CA ALA A 229 13.29 9.69 -6.96
C ALA A 229 14.44 10.55 -7.49
N VAL A 230 14.10 11.63 -8.20
CA VAL A 230 15.09 12.53 -8.82
C VAL A 230 15.81 13.37 -7.75
N THR A 231 15.10 13.83 -6.72
CA THR A 231 15.71 14.62 -5.62
C THR A 231 16.66 13.77 -4.76
N LEU A 232 16.28 12.52 -4.47
CA LEU A 232 17.12 11.54 -3.78
C LEU A 232 18.40 11.28 -4.58
N ALA A 233 18.27 11.04 -5.88
CA ALA A 233 19.39 10.87 -6.79
C ALA A 233 20.31 12.11 -6.78
N ALA A 234 19.76 13.32 -6.82
CA ALA A 234 20.55 14.54 -6.75
C ALA A 234 21.38 14.62 -5.46
N GLY A 235 20.77 14.32 -4.30
CA GLY A 235 21.49 14.27 -3.02
C GLY A 235 22.60 13.21 -3.00
N MET A 236 22.31 12.00 -3.47
CA MET A 236 23.30 10.92 -3.60
C MET A 236 24.46 11.31 -4.52
N ALA A 237 24.19 11.98 -5.63
CA ALA A 237 25.20 12.45 -6.56
C ALA A 237 26.11 13.54 -5.95
N CYS A 238 25.53 14.46 -5.16
CA CYS A 238 26.31 15.47 -4.43
C CYS A 238 27.32 14.86 -3.45
N GLU A 239 26.97 13.71 -2.85
CA GLU A 239 27.86 12.96 -1.95
C GLU A 239 28.80 11.98 -2.69
N GLY A 240 28.89 12.09 -4.02
CA GLY A 240 29.83 11.34 -4.85
C GLY A 240 29.41 9.91 -5.19
N ALA A 241 28.14 9.54 -4.98
CA ALA A 241 27.57 8.32 -5.56
C ALA A 241 27.24 8.51 -7.05
N LYS A 242 26.89 7.41 -7.73
CA LYS A 242 26.54 7.40 -9.16
C LYS A 242 25.12 6.86 -9.37
N PRO A 243 24.07 7.62 -9.04
CA PRO A 243 22.71 7.14 -9.13
C PRO A 243 22.22 7.07 -10.59
N VAL A 244 21.50 6.01 -10.90
CA VAL A 244 20.72 5.83 -12.13
C VAL A 244 19.25 5.79 -11.76
N VAL A 245 18.49 6.79 -12.20
CA VAL A 245 17.03 6.83 -12.02
C VAL A 245 16.37 6.20 -13.24
N ALA A 246 15.77 5.04 -13.06
CA ALA A 246 15.00 4.35 -14.08
C ALA A 246 13.51 4.73 -13.94
N ILE A 247 13.07 5.57 -14.86
CA ILE A 247 11.76 6.25 -14.85
C ILE A 247 11.21 6.35 -16.27
N TYR A 248 9.89 6.40 -16.42
CA TYR A 248 9.25 6.53 -17.73
C TYR A 248 9.34 7.98 -18.22
N SER A 249 9.46 8.15 -19.54
CA SER A 249 9.55 9.45 -20.22
C SER A 249 8.22 10.17 -20.32
#